data_AF-A0A955IRY3-F1
#
_entry.id   AF-A0A955IRY3-F1
#
_cell.length_a   1.000
_cell.length_b   1.000
_cell.length_c   1.000
_cell.angle_alpha   90.00
_cell.angle_beta   90.00
_cell.angle_gamma   90.00
#
_symmetry.space_group_name_H-M   'P 1'
#
loop_
_entity.id
_entity.type
_entity.pdbx_description
1 polymer ?
#
loop_
_entity_poly.entity_id
_entity_poly.type
_entity_poly.pdbx_seq_one_letter_code
_entity_poly.pdbx_strand_id
1 'polypeptide(L)'
;MPTTKMLVNYVPGDECRVALVEDGELQEFNAERMSAVSRVGNIYVGKVTNIEAGIQAAFVDFGIGENGFLHVSDLHPQYFPGEDDSTTERVGKKTPRRERPPIQRCLSRGQEITVQVLKEGVGTKGPSLTSYLSIPGKYLVMMPQMDRVGVSRKVEDDDTRRDMRKILDTL
;
A
#
# COMPACT_ATOMS: atom_id res chain seq x y z
N MET A 1 -11.30 -6.16 -35.45
CA MET A 1 -10.82 -6.02 -34.06
C MET A 1 -10.61 -7.43 -33.56
N PRO A 2 -9.40 -7.80 -33.10
CA PRO A 2 -9.20 -9.09 -32.46
C PRO A 2 -10.16 -9.20 -31.27
N THR A 3 -10.72 -10.39 -31.06
CA THR A 3 -11.69 -10.61 -29.98
C THR A 3 -10.94 -11.09 -28.74
N THR A 4 -10.74 -10.18 -27.79
CA THR A 4 -10.16 -10.53 -26.48
C THR A 4 -11.25 -11.01 -25.53
N LYS A 5 -11.03 -12.17 -24.89
CA LYS A 5 -11.91 -12.74 -23.86
C LYS A 5 -11.12 -12.93 -22.57
N MET A 6 -11.72 -12.53 -21.45
CA MET A 6 -11.25 -12.90 -20.11
C MET A 6 -12.07 -14.09 -19.62
N LEU A 7 -11.43 -15.23 -19.46
CA LEU A 7 -12.04 -16.45 -18.94
C LEU A 7 -11.71 -16.57 -17.45
N VAL A 8 -12.73 -16.69 -16.61
CA VAL A 8 -12.58 -16.87 -15.17
C VAL A 8 -13.10 -18.25 -14.81
N ASN A 9 -12.23 -19.09 -14.27
CA ASN A 9 -12.58 -20.41 -13.74
C ASN A 9 -12.32 -20.43 -12.24
N TYR A 10 -13.38 -20.52 -11.45
CA TYR A 10 -13.30 -20.54 -10.00
C TYR A 10 -13.71 -21.91 -9.46
N VAL A 11 -12.81 -22.55 -8.73
CA VAL A 11 -13.07 -23.78 -7.97
C VAL A 11 -13.17 -23.39 -6.49
N PRO A 12 -14.38 -23.38 -5.91
CA PRO A 12 -14.58 -22.94 -4.52
C PRO A 12 -13.70 -23.71 -3.53
N GLY A 13 -13.00 -22.98 -2.67
CA GLY A 13 -12.14 -23.57 -1.63
C GLY A 13 -10.75 -24.01 -2.11
N ASP A 14 -10.47 -23.99 -3.41
CA ASP A 14 -9.21 -24.50 -3.97
C ASP A 14 -8.44 -23.40 -4.69
N GLU A 15 -8.94 -22.93 -5.85
CA GLU A 15 -8.23 -21.95 -6.66
C GLU A 15 -9.12 -21.15 -7.62
N CYS A 16 -8.61 -19.99 -8.01
CA CYS A 16 -9.15 -19.14 -9.07
C CYS A 16 -8.14 -19.06 -10.21
N ARG A 17 -8.58 -19.31 -11.44
CA ARG A 17 -7.78 -19.22 -12.65
C ARG A 17 -8.36 -18.16 -13.57
N VAL A 18 -7.53 -17.27 -14.08
CA VAL A 18 -7.90 -16.22 -15.02
C VAL A 18 -7.03 -16.33 -16.27
N ALA A 19 -7.66 -16.42 -17.44
CA ALA A 19 -6.99 -16.47 -18.73
C ALA A 19 -7.44 -15.32 -19.63
N LEU A 20 -6.48 -14.63 -20.27
CA LEU A 20 -6.72 -13.72 -21.37
C LEU A 20 -6.49 -14.47 -22.67
N VAL A 21 -7.53 -14.57 -23.51
CA VAL A 21 -7.49 -15.27 -24.79
C VAL A 21 -7.80 -14.26 -25.90
N GLU A 22 -6.92 -14.16 -26.88
CA GLU A 22 -7.07 -13.29 -28.04
C GLU A 22 -7.10 -14.16 -29.30
N ASP A 23 -8.19 -14.08 -30.08
CA ASP A 23 -8.40 -14.85 -31.31
C ASP A 23 -8.19 -16.37 -31.18
N GLY A 24 -8.48 -16.91 -29.99
CA GLY A 24 -8.36 -18.34 -29.67
C GLY A 24 -6.98 -18.74 -29.12
N GLU A 25 -6.02 -17.82 -29.10
CA GLU A 25 -4.69 -18.03 -28.51
C GLU A 25 -4.62 -17.48 -27.09
N LEU A 26 -4.02 -18.26 -26.18
CA LEU A 26 -3.80 -17.85 -24.79
C LEU A 26 -2.66 -16.83 -24.72
N GLN A 27 -2.95 -15.64 -24.19
CA GLN A 27 -1.98 -14.55 -24.05
C GLN A 27 -1.42 -14.46 -22.63
N GLU A 28 -2.29 -14.51 -21.61
CA GLU A 28 -1.88 -14.50 -20.20
C GLU A 28 -2.69 -15.53 -19.41
N PHE A 29 -2.05 -16.19 -18.44
CA PHE A 29 -2.68 -17.14 -17.53
C PHE A 29 -2.20 -16.89 -16.11
N ASN A 30 -3.15 -16.67 -15.20
CA ASN A 30 -2.90 -16.51 -13.77
C ASN A 30 -3.71 -17.57 -13.01
N ALA A 31 -3.10 -18.20 -12.02
CA ALA A 31 -3.77 -19.13 -11.11
C ALA A 31 -3.38 -18.79 -9.68
N GLU A 32 -4.38 -18.62 -8.83
CA GLU A 32 -4.22 -18.27 -7.42
C GLU A 32 -4.95 -19.30 -6.56
N ARG A 33 -4.20 -19.98 -5.68
CA ARG A 33 -4.79 -20.91 -4.70
C ARG A 33 -5.32 -20.13 -3.51
N MET A 34 -6.49 -20.51 -3.00
CA MET A 34 -7.07 -19.88 -1.82
C MET A 34 -6.17 -19.97 -0.57
N SER A 35 -5.34 -21.02 -0.48
CA SER A 35 -4.37 -21.20 0.62
C SER A 35 -3.15 -20.28 0.54
N ALA A 36 -2.92 -19.61 -0.59
CA ALA A 36 -1.78 -18.73 -0.83
C ALA A 36 -2.16 -17.23 -0.84
N VAL A 37 -3.42 -16.90 -0.54
CA VAL A 37 -3.92 -15.52 -0.56
C VAL A 37 -3.24 -14.73 0.54
N SER A 38 -2.30 -13.86 0.13
CA SER A 38 -1.65 -12.92 1.04
C SER A 38 -2.56 -11.72 1.30
N ARG A 39 -2.50 -11.19 2.52
CA ARG A 39 -3.18 -9.93 2.85
C ARG A 39 -2.34 -8.69 2.56
N VAL A 40 -1.08 -8.87 2.14
CA VAL A 40 -0.18 -7.76 1.81
C VAL A 40 -0.80 -6.93 0.68
N GLY A 41 -0.83 -5.61 0.87
CA GLY A 41 -1.44 -4.67 -0.06
C GLY A 41 -2.91 -4.38 0.21
N ASN A 42 -3.63 -5.19 1.00
CA ASN A 42 -5.02 -4.90 1.36
C ASN A 42 -5.10 -3.60 2.18
N ILE A 43 -6.16 -2.82 1.91
CA ILE A 43 -6.43 -1.54 2.57
C ILE A 43 -7.66 -1.70 3.46
N TYR A 44 -7.58 -1.20 4.69
CA TYR A 44 -8.63 -1.28 5.69
C TYR A 44 -8.83 0.07 6.36
N VAL A 45 -10.05 0.31 6.86
CA VAL A 45 -10.28 1.30 7.92
C VAL A 45 -10.20 0.55 9.24
N GLY A 46 -9.23 0.91 10.07
CA GLY A 46 -9.01 0.31 11.38
C GLY A 46 -9.18 1.32 12.50
N LYS A 47 -9.22 0.82 13.74
CA LYS A 47 -9.36 1.61 14.96
C LYS A 47 -8.11 1.48 15.82
N VAL A 48 -7.54 2.59 16.25
CA VAL A 48 -6.37 2.61 17.14
C VAL A 48 -6.77 2.02 18.50
N THR A 49 -6.19 0.89 18.87
CA THR A 49 -6.50 0.20 20.14
C THR A 49 -5.56 0.61 21.27
N ASN A 50 -4.30 0.86 20.95
CA ASN A 50 -3.26 1.25 21.92
C ASN A 50 -2.14 2.07 21.26
N ILE A 51 -1.43 2.89 22.04
CA ILE A 51 -0.30 3.71 21.58
C ILE A 51 0.88 3.47 22.52
N GLU A 52 2.00 3.02 21.97
CA GLU A 52 3.22 2.69 22.71
C GLU A 52 4.34 3.68 22.40
N ALA A 53 4.53 4.65 23.30
CA ALA A 53 5.53 5.70 23.16
C ALA A 53 6.97 5.15 23.13
N GLY A 54 7.26 4.08 23.88
CA GLY A 54 8.61 3.50 23.96
C GLY A 54 9.14 2.98 22.62
N ILE A 55 8.25 2.47 21.78
CA ILE A 55 8.59 1.96 20.43
C ILE A 55 8.09 2.87 19.31
N GLN A 56 7.51 4.03 19.66
CA GLN A 56 6.96 5.01 18.72
C GLN A 56 5.99 4.36 17.70
N ALA A 57 5.06 3.55 18.22
CA ALA A 57 4.07 2.84 17.42
C ALA A 57 2.65 2.89 18.00
N ALA A 58 1.67 2.64 17.15
CA ALA A 58 0.28 2.41 17.51
C ALA A 58 -0.13 1.00 17.08
N PHE A 59 -1.01 0.38 17.87
CA PHE A 59 -1.69 -0.86 17.50
C PHE A 59 -3.06 -0.54 16.96
N VAL A 60 -3.40 -1.15 15.83
CA VAL A 60 -4.65 -0.90 15.10
C VAL A 60 -5.41 -2.20 14.97
N ASP A 61 -6.65 -2.24 15.44
CA ASP A 61 -7.59 -3.31 15.09
C ASP A 61 -8.22 -2.98 13.74
N PHE A 62 -8.08 -3.88 12.78
CA PHE A 62 -8.63 -3.73 11.43
C PHE A 62 -9.40 -4.97 10.99
N GLY A 63 -9.91 -5.75 11.96
CA GLY A 63 -10.92 -6.78 11.72
C GLY A 63 -10.41 -8.14 11.27
N ILE A 64 -9.11 -8.43 11.43
CA ILE A 64 -8.51 -9.72 11.01
C ILE A 64 -8.16 -10.67 12.17
N GLY A 65 -8.55 -10.34 13.41
CA GLY A 65 -8.34 -11.17 14.61
C GLY A 65 -7.07 -10.87 15.41
N GLU A 66 -6.12 -10.11 14.85
CA GLU A 66 -4.93 -9.63 15.53
C GLU A 66 -4.66 -8.16 15.19
N ASN A 67 -4.11 -7.41 16.16
CA ASN A 67 -3.82 -6.00 15.97
C ASN A 67 -2.59 -5.81 15.08
N GLY A 68 -2.68 -4.91 14.12
CA GLY A 68 -1.56 -4.51 13.28
C GLY A 68 -0.67 -3.49 13.97
N PHE A 69 0.59 -3.49 13.60
CA PHE A 69 1.64 -2.62 14.13
C PHE A 69 1.90 -1.46 13.16
N LEU A 70 1.62 -0.22 13.59
CA LEU A 70 1.84 1.00 12.81
C LEU A 70 2.91 1.87 13.48
N HIS A 71 4.11 1.90 12.91
CA HIS A 71 5.22 2.72 13.41
C HIS A 71 5.12 4.17 12.92
N VAL A 72 5.64 5.14 13.67
CA VAL A 72 5.57 6.57 13.32
C VAL A 72 6.21 6.91 11.96
N SER A 73 7.21 6.15 11.51
CA SER A 73 7.82 6.30 10.17
C SER A 73 6.88 5.90 9.01
N ASP A 74 5.83 5.14 9.32
CA ASP A 74 4.81 4.69 8.39
C ASP A 74 3.45 5.36 8.64
N LEU A 75 3.43 6.39 9.50
CA LEU A 75 2.31 7.29 9.70
C LEU A 75 2.45 8.53 8.80
N HIS A 76 1.42 8.83 8.03
CA HIS A 76 1.37 9.97 7.12
C HIS A 76 1.29 11.30 7.90
N PRO A 77 1.94 12.39 7.45
CA PRO A 77 1.90 13.66 8.17
C PRO A 77 0.54 14.30 8.35
N GLN A 78 -0.47 13.95 7.54
CA GLN A 78 -1.85 14.40 7.77
C GLN A 78 -2.38 14.05 9.19
N TYR A 79 -1.77 13.07 9.85
CA TYR A 79 -2.11 12.68 11.23
C TYR A 79 -1.23 13.40 12.27
N PHE A 80 -0.35 14.32 11.88
CA PHE A 80 0.49 15.06 12.82
C PHE A 80 -0.27 16.27 13.40
N PRO A 81 0.10 16.76 14.59
CA PRO A 81 -0.56 17.92 15.18
C PRO A 81 -0.45 19.16 14.30
N GLY A 82 -1.59 19.75 13.95
CA GLY A 82 -1.66 20.99 13.15
C GLY A 82 -1.52 20.79 11.65
N GLU A 83 -1.41 19.54 11.19
CA GLU A 83 -1.44 19.17 9.77
C GLU A 83 -2.85 18.69 9.39
N ASP A 84 -3.12 18.60 8.08
CA ASP A 84 -4.39 18.13 7.54
C ASP A 84 -4.18 17.29 6.26
N ASP A 85 -5.28 16.95 5.56
CA ASP A 85 -5.24 16.14 4.34
C ASP A 85 -4.50 16.81 3.17
N SER A 86 -4.18 18.10 3.26
CA SER A 86 -3.34 18.82 2.28
C SER A 86 -1.85 18.64 2.53
N THR A 87 -1.44 18.18 3.72
CA THR A 87 -0.04 17.96 4.08
C THR A 87 0.46 16.68 3.42
N THR A 88 1.46 16.82 2.55
CA THR A 88 1.99 15.71 1.76
C THR A 88 3.51 15.55 1.92
N GLU A 89 4.01 14.37 1.57
CA GLU A 89 5.45 14.11 1.43
C GLU A 89 5.80 13.69 0.01
N ARG A 90 7.04 13.93 -0.40
CA ARG A 90 7.50 13.51 -1.73
C ARG A 90 7.60 11.99 -1.84
N VAL A 91 7.10 11.42 -2.93
CA VAL A 91 7.26 9.99 -3.24
C VAL A 91 8.74 9.60 -3.15
N GLY A 92 9.03 8.57 -2.35
CA GLY A 92 10.38 8.08 -2.11
C GLY A 92 11.23 8.91 -1.13
N LYS A 93 10.70 9.99 -0.56
CA LYS A 93 11.38 10.84 0.43
C LYS A 93 10.43 11.26 1.56
N LYS A 94 10.32 10.39 2.57
CA LYS A 94 9.61 10.63 3.83
C LYS A 94 10.39 11.57 4.75
N THR A 95 9.68 12.31 5.63
CA THR A 95 10.25 13.11 6.72
C THR A 95 11.09 12.20 7.63
N PRO A 96 12.34 12.57 7.94
CA PRO A 96 13.21 11.78 8.83
C PRO A 96 12.56 11.51 10.19
N ARG A 97 12.77 10.30 10.74
CA ARG A 97 12.15 9.89 12.02
C ARG A 97 12.37 10.89 13.16
N ARG A 98 13.56 11.50 13.24
CA ARG A 98 13.93 12.48 14.28
C ARG A 98 13.14 13.79 14.22
N GLU A 99 12.59 14.12 13.05
CA GLU A 99 11.81 15.34 12.79
C GLU A 99 10.30 15.06 12.92
N ARG A 100 9.89 13.79 13.07
CA ARG A 100 8.50 13.42 13.27
C ARG A 100 8.08 13.67 14.71
N PRO A 101 6.85 14.17 14.96
CA PRO A 101 6.32 14.29 16.29
C PRO A 101 6.16 12.92 16.97
N PRO A 102 6.22 12.85 18.31
CA PRO A 102 5.98 11.62 19.03
C PRO A 102 4.59 11.05 18.73
N ILE A 103 4.47 9.74 18.50
CA ILE A 103 3.22 9.13 18.02
C ILE A 103 2.01 9.38 18.93
N GLN A 104 2.24 9.52 20.24
CA GLN A 104 1.21 9.84 21.22
C GLN A 104 0.62 11.25 21.08
N ARG A 105 1.25 12.12 20.27
CA ARG A 105 0.68 13.41 19.86
C ARG A 105 -0.07 13.32 18.54
N CYS A 106 0.22 12.31 17.71
CA CYS A 106 -0.36 12.16 16.38
C CYS A 106 -1.70 11.43 16.41
N LEU A 107 -1.81 10.38 17.24
CA LEU A 107 -2.98 9.52 17.28
C LEU A 107 -3.60 9.49 18.67
N SER A 108 -4.88 9.17 18.73
CA SER A 108 -5.63 8.92 19.96
C SER A 108 -6.23 7.52 19.97
N ARG A 109 -6.36 6.91 21.15
CA ARG A 109 -7.06 5.63 21.29
C ARG A 109 -8.51 5.78 20.83
N GLY A 110 -8.97 4.84 20.02
CA GLY A 110 -10.31 4.82 19.42
C GLY A 110 -10.43 5.61 18.12
N GLN A 111 -9.40 6.32 17.69
CA GLN A 111 -9.37 7.02 16.41
C GLN A 111 -9.41 6.02 15.24
N GLU A 112 -10.22 6.33 14.22
CA GLU A 112 -10.23 5.58 12.97
C GLU A 112 -9.08 6.04 12.07
N ILE A 113 -8.46 5.09 11.36
CA ILE A 113 -7.32 5.33 10.48
C ILE A 113 -7.36 4.37 9.29
N THR A 114 -7.09 4.89 8.10
CA THR A 114 -6.90 4.05 6.91
C THR A 114 -5.48 3.52 6.87
N VAL A 115 -5.35 2.20 6.77
CA VAL A 115 -4.08 1.48 6.81
C VAL A 115 -4.01 0.48 5.66
N GLN A 116 -2.79 0.27 5.14
CA GLN A 116 -2.47 -0.78 4.20
C GLN A 116 -1.52 -1.78 4.86
N VAL A 117 -1.74 -3.08 4.62
CA VAL A 117 -0.86 -4.14 5.13
C VAL A 117 0.44 -4.14 4.33
N LEU A 118 1.55 -3.82 5.00
CA LEU A 118 2.88 -3.78 4.40
C LEU A 118 3.58 -5.15 4.44
N LYS A 119 3.43 -5.86 5.56
CA LYS A 119 3.99 -7.20 5.77
C LYS A 119 3.03 -8.03 6.59
N GLU A 120 2.97 -9.32 6.32
CA GLU A 120 2.21 -10.25 7.15
C GLU A 120 2.79 -10.38 8.55
N GLY A 121 1.95 -10.83 9.48
CA GLY A 121 2.38 -11.19 10.82
C GLY A 121 3.29 -12.42 10.79
N VAL A 122 4.17 -12.53 11.78
CA VAL A 122 5.04 -13.71 11.94
C VAL A 122 4.93 -14.20 13.37
N GLY A 123 4.47 -15.45 13.52
CA GLY A 123 4.25 -16.06 14.84
C GLY A 123 3.18 -15.31 15.62
N THR A 124 3.55 -14.72 16.75
CA THR A 124 2.64 -13.93 17.61
C THR A 124 2.67 -12.42 17.31
N LYS A 125 3.53 -11.98 16.36
CA LYS A 125 3.61 -10.58 15.96
C LYS A 125 2.59 -10.31 14.87
N GLY A 126 1.65 -9.42 15.15
CA GLY A 126 0.71 -8.94 14.16
C GLY A 126 1.39 -8.29 12.94
N PRO A 127 0.65 -8.11 11.84
CA PRO A 127 1.18 -7.57 10.60
C PRO A 127 1.65 -6.13 10.73
N SER A 128 2.61 -5.74 9.90
CA SER A 128 3.05 -4.34 9.82
C SER A 128 2.13 -3.54 8.92
N LEU A 129 1.75 -2.35 9.36
CA LEU A 129 0.84 -1.46 8.67
C LEU A 129 1.55 -0.17 8.25
N THR A 130 1.00 0.48 7.22
CA THR A 130 1.37 1.83 6.79
C THR A 130 0.11 2.63 6.52
N SER A 131 0.09 3.92 6.83
CA SER A 131 -0.99 4.82 6.36
C SER A 131 -0.64 5.50 5.03
N TYR A 132 0.55 5.24 4.47
CA TYR A 132 0.89 5.61 3.10
C TYR A 132 0.30 4.57 2.16
N LEU A 133 -0.84 4.91 1.55
CA LEU A 133 -1.51 4.01 0.61
C LEU A 133 -0.73 3.94 -0.71
N SER A 134 -0.66 2.74 -1.27
CA SER A 134 -0.06 2.46 -2.57
C SER A 134 -0.99 1.59 -3.40
N ILE A 135 -1.29 2.02 -4.61
CA ILE A 135 -2.18 1.31 -5.55
C ILE A 135 -1.37 1.02 -6.82
N PRO A 136 -0.74 -0.16 -6.91
CA PRO A 136 0.04 -0.52 -8.09
C PRO A 136 -0.87 -0.86 -9.28
N GLY A 137 -0.59 -0.24 -10.42
CA GLY A 137 -1.09 -0.62 -11.74
C GLY A 137 -0.01 -1.31 -12.57
N LYS A 138 -0.30 -1.56 -13.85
CA LYS A 138 0.64 -2.25 -14.76
C LYS A 138 1.95 -1.49 -14.98
N TYR A 139 1.88 -0.16 -15.06
CA TYR A 139 3.04 0.70 -15.38
C TYR A 139 3.35 1.77 -14.32
N LEU A 140 2.38 2.09 -13.46
CA LEU A 140 2.44 3.19 -12.50
C LEU A 140 2.02 2.69 -11.12
N VAL A 141 2.47 3.37 -10.06
CA VAL A 141 1.97 3.17 -8.70
C VAL A 141 1.38 4.49 -8.23
N MET A 142 0.08 4.50 -7.94
CA MET A 142 -0.59 5.67 -7.39
C MET A 142 -0.37 5.73 -5.88
N MET A 143 0.07 6.89 -5.39
CA MET A 143 0.29 7.18 -3.98
C MET A 143 -0.56 8.40 -3.60
N PRO A 144 -1.87 8.25 -3.31
CA PRO A 144 -2.83 9.36 -3.31
C PRO A 144 -2.53 10.49 -2.32
N GLN A 145 -1.82 10.20 -1.22
CA GLN A 145 -1.46 11.19 -0.19
C GLN A 145 -0.02 11.69 -0.31
N MET A 146 0.72 11.28 -1.35
CA MET A 146 2.09 11.71 -1.56
C MET A 146 2.22 12.63 -2.77
N ASP A 147 3.14 13.56 -2.67
CA ASP A 147 3.45 14.55 -3.68
C ASP A 147 4.52 14.08 -4.67
N ARG A 148 4.44 14.65 -5.87
CA ARG A 148 5.39 14.51 -6.98
C ARG A 148 5.53 13.09 -7.51
N VAL A 149 5.70 13.02 -8.82
CA VAL A 149 5.93 11.78 -9.55
C VAL A 149 7.38 11.30 -9.37
N GLY A 150 7.57 9.98 -9.34
CA GLY A 150 8.87 9.33 -9.22
C GLY A 150 9.10 8.33 -10.34
N VAL A 151 10.32 8.28 -10.86
CA VAL A 151 10.74 7.23 -11.82
C VAL A 151 11.54 6.17 -11.06
N SER A 152 11.17 4.90 -11.27
CA SER A 152 11.82 3.72 -10.68
C SER A 152 13.34 3.79 -10.74
N ARG A 153 14.02 3.44 -9.65
CA ARG A 153 15.50 3.40 -9.60
C ARG A 153 16.11 2.33 -10.49
N LYS A 154 15.31 1.36 -10.97
CA LYS A 154 15.75 0.31 -11.89
C LYS A 154 15.87 0.80 -13.34
N VAL A 155 15.36 1.98 -13.67
CA VAL A 155 15.62 2.63 -14.96
C VAL A 155 16.93 3.37 -14.82
N GLU A 156 18.00 2.80 -15.37
CA GLU A 156 19.37 3.29 -15.26
C GLU A 156 19.72 4.36 -16.30
N ASP A 157 19.12 4.27 -17.49
CA ASP A 157 19.37 5.20 -18.58
C ASP A 157 18.75 6.59 -18.32
N ASP A 158 19.59 7.61 -18.24
CA ASP A 158 19.19 8.97 -17.85
C ASP A 158 18.27 9.65 -18.86
N ASP A 159 18.44 9.37 -20.15
CA ASP A 159 17.59 9.93 -21.22
C ASP A 159 16.18 9.32 -21.15
N THR A 160 16.08 7.99 -21.02
CA THR A 160 14.80 7.29 -20.78
C THR A 160 14.12 7.81 -19.51
N ARG A 161 14.88 7.99 -18.41
CA ARG A 161 14.32 8.58 -17.17
C ARG A 161 13.77 9.97 -17.40
N ARG A 162 14.45 10.79 -18.20
CA ARG A 162 14.02 12.16 -18.50
C ARG A 162 12.73 12.15 -19.31
N ASP A 163 12.62 11.27 -20.30
CA ASP A 163 11.41 11.15 -21.12
C ASP A 163 10.22 10.60 -20.33
N MET A 164 10.45 9.60 -19.47
CA MET A 164 9.42 9.13 -18.52
C MET A 164 8.93 10.26 -17.60
N ARG A 165 9.82 11.10 -17.09
CA ARG A 165 9.42 12.26 -16.27
C ARG A 165 8.56 13.25 -17.06
N LYS A 166 8.93 13.56 -18.31
CA LYS A 166 8.12 14.44 -19.16
C LYS A 166 6.70 13.89 -19.34
N ILE A 167 6.55 12.59 -19.57
CA ILE A 167 5.23 11.95 -19.68
C ILE A 167 4.45 12.09 -18.36
N LEU A 168 5.09 11.82 -17.22
CA LEU A 168 4.47 11.93 -15.91
C LEU A 168 4.04 13.37 -15.57
N ASP A 169 4.78 14.38 -16.03
CA ASP A 169 4.45 15.80 -15.84
C ASP A 169 3.22 16.25 -16.67
N THR A 170 2.74 15.42 -17.60
CA THR A 170 1.52 15.68 -18.39
C THR A 170 0.25 15.04 -17.83
N LEU A 171 0.37 14.20 -16.80
CA LEU A 171 -0.75 13.52 -16.14
C LEU A 171 -1.29 14.38 -14.99
#